data_AF-A0A4Q3DZM4-F1
#
_entry.id   AF-A0A4Q3DZM4-F1
#
_cell.length_a   1.000
_cell.length_b   1.000
_cell.length_c   1.000
_cell.angle_alpha   90.00
_cell.angle_beta   90.00
_cell.angle_gamma   90.00
#
_symmetry.space_group_name_H-M   'P 1'
#
loop_
_entity.id
_entity.type
_entity.pdbx_description
1 polymer ?
#
loop_
_entity_poly.entity_id
_entity_poly.type
_entity_poly.pdbx_seq_one_letter_code
_entity_poly.pdbx_strand_id
1 'polypeptide(L)'
;MGKIPMNINARTVKIADIDGDDKPEIIVNGYNGAAMLQNTSTSTTVSFHYPPLDLRYMDDIEFADMNGDSKIDFVSTKGYPSAVTIYP
;
A
#
# COMPACT_ATOMS: atom_id res chain seq x y z
N MET A 1 -13.29 11.61 -14.81
CA MET A 1 -12.25 11.19 -13.84
C MET A 1 -12.93 10.84 -12.53
N GLY A 2 -12.93 9.57 -12.13
CA GLY A 2 -13.47 9.14 -10.84
C GLY A 2 -12.44 9.39 -9.73
N LYS A 3 -12.89 9.88 -8.57
CA LYS A 3 -12.07 9.94 -7.36
C LYS A 3 -12.41 8.73 -6.51
N ILE A 4 -11.40 8.07 -5.96
CA ILE A 4 -11.60 7.04 -4.94
C ILE A 4 -11.50 7.75 -3.59
N PRO A 5 -12.57 7.82 -2.79
CA PRO A 5 -12.52 8.48 -1.50
C PRO A 5 -11.64 7.65 -0.54
N MET A 6 -10.55 8.26 -0.09
CA MET A 6 -9.61 7.67 0.87
C MET A 6 -9.53 8.58 2.10
N ASN A 7 -9.33 8.00 3.28
CA ASN A 7 -9.10 8.76 4.51
C ASN A 7 -7.59 8.80 4.84
N ILE A 8 -6.78 9.17 3.84
CA ILE A 8 -5.32 9.26 3.95
C ILE A 8 -4.88 10.65 3.50
N ASN A 9 -4.08 11.32 4.33
CA ASN A 9 -3.37 12.54 3.96
C ASN A 9 -2.10 12.17 3.19
N ALA A 10 -2.28 11.92 1.89
CA ALA A 10 -1.27 11.35 1.01
C ALA A 10 0.00 12.22 0.91
N ARG A 11 1.16 11.58 1.09
CA ARG A 11 2.51 12.16 0.95
C ARG A 11 3.22 11.62 -0.29
N THR A 12 3.17 10.30 -0.48
CA THR A 12 3.86 9.61 -1.57
C THR A 12 3.01 8.46 -2.13
N VAL A 13 3.35 8.01 -3.34
CA VAL A 13 2.70 6.90 -4.01
C VAL A 13 3.75 5.92 -4.53
N LYS A 14 3.45 4.62 -4.44
CA LYS A 14 4.22 3.53 -5.03
C LYS A 14 3.30 2.64 -5.86
N ILE A 15 3.85 1.99 -6.89
CA ILE A 15 3.16 1.08 -7.79
C ILE A 15 3.96 -0.21 -7.83
N ALA A 16 3.32 -1.33 -7.50
CA ALA A 16 3.92 -2.67 -7.49
C ALA A 16 2.80 -3.72 -7.51
N ASP A 17 3.08 -4.92 -8.02
CA ASP A 17 2.20 -6.08 -7.84
C ASP A 17 2.42 -6.63 -6.43
N ILE A 18 1.40 -6.56 -5.58
CA ILE A 18 1.49 -6.90 -4.15
C ILE A 18 0.80 -8.22 -3.87
N ASP A 19 -0.32 -8.49 -4.55
CA ASP A 19 -1.10 -9.71 -4.33
C ASP A 19 -0.71 -10.88 -5.25
N GLY A 20 0.19 -10.64 -6.22
CA GLY A 20 0.78 -11.63 -7.10
C GLY A 20 -0.13 -12.03 -8.25
N ASP A 21 -1.04 -11.14 -8.67
CA ASP A 21 -1.99 -11.40 -9.76
C ASP A 21 -1.56 -10.85 -11.14
N ASP A 22 -0.30 -10.40 -11.25
CA ASP A 22 0.30 -9.72 -12.41
C ASP A 22 -0.33 -8.34 -12.72
N LYS A 23 -1.08 -7.74 -11.80
CA LYS A 23 -1.58 -6.37 -11.92
C LYS A 23 -1.02 -5.50 -10.81
N PRO A 24 -0.44 -4.34 -11.13
CA PRO A 24 0.14 -3.50 -10.11
C PRO A 24 -0.92 -2.76 -9.30
N GLU A 25 -0.87 -2.89 -7.98
CA GLU A 25 -1.56 -2.07 -6.98
C GLU A 25 -1.02 -0.64 -6.96
N ILE A 26 -1.81 0.25 -6.37
CA ILE A 26 -1.33 1.58 -5.95
C ILE A 26 -1.25 1.61 -4.43
N ILE A 27 -0.08 1.91 -3.91
CA ILE A 27 0.14 2.17 -2.48
C ILE A 27 0.21 3.67 -2.27
N VAL A 28 -0.59 4.18 -1.35
CA VAL A 28 -0.56 5.56 -0.90
C VAL A 28 -0.03 5.61 0.52
N ASN A 29 1.12 6.24 0.72
CA ASN A 29 1.67 6.51 2.06
C ASN A 29 1.34 7.95 2.44
N GLY A 30 0.82 8.15 3.65
CA GLY A 30 0.39 9.44 4.15
C GLY A 30 0.74 9.66 5.63
N TYR A 31 0.58 10.90 6.09
CA TYR A 31 0.94 11.29 7.46
C TYR A 31 0.13 10.58 8.56
N ASN A 32 -1.01 10.01 8.22
CA ASN A 32 -1.91 9.33 9.16
C ASN A 32 -1.98 7.82 8.92
N GLY A 33 -1.13 7.27 8.05
CA GLY A 33 -1.10 5.86 7.71
C GLY A 33 -0.91 5.60 6.22
N ALA A 34 -1.08 4.34 5.83
CA ALA A 34 -0.99 3.90 4.44
C ALA A 34 -2.28 3.23 3.96
N ALA A 35 -2.50 3.28 2.65
CA ALA A 35 -3.61 2.63 1.97
C ALA A 35 -3.11 1.88 0.74
N MET A 36 -3.73 0.75 0.45
CA MET A 36 -3.56 0.01 -0.79
C MET A 36 -4.84 0.14 -1.62
N LEU A 37 -4.67 0.40 -2.90
CA LEU A 37 -5.72 0.36 -3.92
C LEU A 37 -5.45 -0.87 -4.79
N GLN A 38 -6.27 -1.89 -4.61
CA GLN A 38 -6.19 -3.14 -5.37
C GLN A 38 -6.59 -2.91 -6.81
N ASN A 39 -5.77 -3.39 -7.75
CA ASN A 39 -6.03 -3.22 -9.16
C ASN A 39 -7.06 -4.24 -9.66
N THR A 40 -8.29 -3.77 -9.84
CA THR A 40 -9.39 -4.61 -10.36
C THR A 40 -9.61 -4.40 -11.84
N SER A 41 -8.63 -3.81 -12.54
CA SER A 41 -8.77 -3.44 -13.94
C SER A 41 -9.00 -4.67 -14.82
N THR A 42 -9.72 -4.43 -15.91
CA THR A 42 -9.84 -5.33 -17.05
C THR A 42 -9.04 -4.77 -18.22
N SER A 43 -8.96 -5.51 -19.32
CA SER A 43 -8.26 -5.07 -20.55
C SER A 43 -8.84 -3.78 -21.15
N THR A 44 -10.08 -3.41 -20.81
CA THR A 44 -10.77 -2.24 -21.38
C THR A 44 -11.10 -1.16 -20.35
N THR A 45 -10.96 -1.45 -19.06
CA THR A 45 -11.39 -0.56 -17.98
C THR A 45 -10.35 -0.52 -16.88
N VAL A 46 -9.87 0.70 -16.56
CA VAL A 46 -9.06 0.94 -15.37
C VAL A 46 -9.98 1.07 -14.16
N SER A 47 -9.79 0.20 -13.17
CA SER A 47 -10.56 0.24 -11.92
C SER A 47 -9.71 -0.19 -10.74
N PHE A 48 -10.01 0.40 -9.58
CA PHE A 48 -9.35 0.06 -8.33
C PHE A 48 -10.38 -0.13 -7.22
N HIS A 49 -10.10 -1.07 -6.33
CA HIS A 49 -10.83 -1.27 -5.09
C HIS A 49 -10.00 -0.74 -3.93
N TYR A 50 -10.63 -0.04 -2.98
CA TYR A 50 -9.99 0.41 -1.75
C TYR A 50 -10.43 -0.50 -0.60
N PRO A 51 -9.75 -1.64 -0.37
CA PRO A 51 -10.08 -2.51 0.74
C PRO A 51 -9.77 -1.81 2.07
N PRO A 52 -10.52 -2.11 3.14
CA PRO A 52 -10.16 -1.66 4.48
C PRO A 52 -8.80 -2.23 4.87
N LEU A 53 -7.79 -1.36 4.95
CA LEU A 53 -6.47 -1.69 5.45
C LEU A 53 -6.20 -0.85 6.70
N ASP A 54 -5.95 -1.48 7.84
CA ASP A 54 -5.73 -0.79 9.11
C ASP A 54 -4.24 -0.55 9.37
N LEU A 55 -3.59 0.24 8.49
CA LEU A 55 -2.22 0.72 8.69
C LEU A 55 -2.22 2.13 9.27
N ARG A 56 -2.97 2.34 10.35
CA ARG A 56 -3.07 3.65 11.00
C ARG A 56 -1.82 3.93 11.86
N TYR A 57 -1.41 5.19 11.87
CA TYR A 57 -0.34 5.71 12.75
C TYR A 57 1.07 5.17 12.48
N MET A 58 1.38 4.86 11.22
CA MET A 58 2.76 4.66 10.76
C MET A 58 3.35 5.99 10.30
N ASP A 59 4.60 6.28 10.68
CA ASP A 59 5.29 7.51 10.25
C ASP A 59 5.92 7.36 8.87
N ASP A 60 6.40 6.14 8.58
CA ASP A 60 6.89 5.76 7.27
C ASP A 60 6.63 4.29 7.01
N ILE A 61 6.53 3.95 5.72
CA ILE A 61 6.38 2.59 5.23
C ILE A 61 7.20 2.43 3.95
N GLU A 62 8.00 1.38 3.91
CA GLU A 62 8.75 0.94 2.75
C GLU A 62 8.30 -0.43 2.29
N PHE A 63 8.44 -0.69 1.00
CA PHE A 63 7.94 -1.91 0.35
C PHE A 63 9.05 -2.56 -0.45
N ALA A 64 9.29 -3.85 -0.25
CA ALA A 64 10.27 -4.61 -1.02
C ALA A 64 9.99 -6.10 -0.84
N ASP A 65 10.32 -6.91 -1.83
CA ASP A 65 10.46 -8.36 -1.61
C ASP A 65 11.75 -8.58 -0.79
N MET A 66 11.61 -8.79 0.52
CA MET A 66 12.74 -8.96 1.44
C MET A 66 13.10 -10.44 1.61
N ASN A 67 12.17 -11.35 1.29
CA ASN A 67 12.32 -12.77 1.54
C ASN A 67 12.60 -13.60 0.25
N GLY A 68 12.41 -13.01 -0.93
CA GLY A 68 12.67 -13.58 -2.25
C GLY A 68 11.52 -14.40 -2.83
N ASP A 69 10.29 -14.28 -2.31
CA ASP A 69 9.13 -15.05 -2.77
C ASP A 69 8.31 -14.37 -3.87
N SER A 70 8.79 -13.24 -4.38
CA SER A 70 8.11 -12.42 -5.38
C SER A 70 6.80 -11.79 -4.91
N LYS A 71 6.56 -11.74 -3.59
CA LYS A 71 5.53 -10.91 -2.97
C LYS A 71 6.16 -9.70 -2.32
N ILE A 72 5.41 -8.61 -2.27
CA ILE A 72 5.90 -7.38 -1.66
C ILE A 72 5.70 -7.44 -0.15
N ASP A 73 6.81 -7.57 0.57
CA ASP A 73 6.86 -7.34 2.01
C ASP A 73 6.78 -5.83 2.29
N PHE A 74 6.45 -5.47 3.53
CA PHE A 74 6.56 -4.09 3.97
C PHE A 74 7.17 -3.90 5.35
N VAL A 75 7.87 -2.78 5.48
CA VAL A 75 8.54 -2.34 6.70
C VAL A 75 7.94 -1.01 7.13
N SER A 76 7.48 -0.93 8.37
CA SER A 76 6.94 0.31 8.91
C SER A 76 7.72 0.80 10.12
N THR A 77 7.86 2.12 10.24
CA THR A 77 8.29 2.77 11.49
C THR A 77 7.09 3.39 12.21
N LYS A 78 7.01 3.15 13.51
CA LYS A 78 6.06 3.84 14.40
C LYS A 78 6.81 4.80 15.32
N GLY A 79 6.35 6.05 15.43
CA GLY A 79 7.03 7.07 16.22
C GLY A 79 7.10 6.77 17.71
N TYR A 80 6.07 6.12 18.28
CA TYR A 80 6.02 5.79 19.71
C TYR A 80 5.15 4.54 20.01
N PRO A 81 5.69 3.51 20.69
CA PRO A 81 7.13 3.25 20.89
C PRO A 81 7.82 2.99 19.54
N SER A 82 9.09 3.38 19.42
CA SER A 82 9.87 3.17 18.20
C SER A 82 10.04 1.69 17.92
N ALA A 83 9.42 1.22 16.85
CA ALA A 83 9.50 -0.16 16.40
C ALA A 83 9.60 -0.19 14.88
N VAL A 84 10.37 -1.17 14.38
CA VAL A 84 10.38 -1.60 12.99
C VAL A 84 9.61 -2.91 12.95
N THR A 85 8.53 -2.97 12.19
CA THR A 85 7.77 -4.20 11.97
C THR A 85 7.92 -4.61 10.52
N ILE A 86 8.24 -5.89 10.30
CA ILE A 86 8.33 -6.52 8.98
C ILE A 86 7.10 -7.40 8.81
N TYR A 87 6.43 -7.23 7.67
CA TYR A 87 5.29 -8.04 7.27
C TYR A 87 5.67 -8.76 5.97
N PRO A 88 5.82 -10.09 6.01
CA PRO A 88 5.96 -10.91 4.82
C PRO A 88 4.61 -11.16 4.11
#